data_AF-A0AB35FH92-F1
#
_entry.id   AF-A0AB35FH92-F1
#
_cell.length_a   1.000
_cell.length_b   1.000
_cell.length_c   1.000
_cell.angle_alpha   90.00
_cell.angle_beta   90.00
_cell.angle_gamma   90.00
#
_symmetry.space_group_name_H-M   'P 1'
#
loop_
_entity.id
_entity.type
_entity.pdbx_description
1 polymer ?
#
loop_
_entity_poly.entity_id
_entity_poly.type
_entity_poly.pdbx_seq_one_letter_code
_entity_poly.pdbx_strand_id
1 'polypeptide(L)'
;MRNENRVAWSEGMFLRVQHFQQADRWTERLVRTATHGLSPYPWGVAEIGIDRGALAIGQFALSNLRGVLPDGTPFEAPVDTDLPPPLDLDENTKNAVVYLALPSRQPGKADVALNGGAGRNSVRLVASPYEAPDANVETDFMAPIDVGRLSLRYLRTGDELAGYELIGLARIIEVRSDRAVILDPDYIVPSLNCTAAARLSELITELLGIVRHRAEAIAERIGDPTIRGTAEVGDYLLLQMLNRADPMLKHISANATRIHPIVFYETCIQLAGELATFTTDRKRASDFPPYRHDDLKATFAAVFDDLRASLSSVLEQAAVAIELAERRHGVRIGTINDRSLLRDAGFVLAVRAEMPAEDVRRKLPAQIKIGPVERIADLVNVALPGIPVRPLPVLPRQLPYRSGTIYFELDTKNPLWKQLDTSGAIAVHLAGDFPGLEIELWALRE
;
A
#
# COMPACT_ATOMS: atom_id res chain seq x y z
N MET A 1 -40.38 -17.97 -5.91
CA MET A 1 -41.00 -16.63 -5.90
C MET A 1 -41.61 -16.37 -7.28
N ARG A 2 -42.94 -16.19 -7.40
CA ARG A 2 -43.64 -16.09 -8.71
C ARG A 2 -43.42 -14.74 -9.42
N ASN A 3 -43.03 -13.70 -8.67
CA ASN A 3 -42.90 -12.30 -9.10
C ASN A 3 -41.73 -12.01 -10.06
N GLU A 4 -40.82 -12.95 -10.29
CA GLU A 4 -39.72 -12.82 -11.26
C GLU A 4 -39.64 -14.04 -12.19
N ASN A 5 -40.70 -14.86 -12.25
CA ASN A 5 -40.74 -16.02 -13.14
C ASN A 5 -41.01 -15.60 -14.59
N ARG A 6 -40.57 -16.46 -15.51
CA ARG A 6 -40.81 -16.29 -16.95
C ARG A 6 -42.30 -16.24 -17.25
N VAL A 7 -42.70 -15.35 -18.15
CA VAL A 7 -44.06 -15.31 -18.72
C VAL A 7 -44.28 -16.54 -19.59
N ALA A 8 -45.40 -17.23 -19.37
CA ALA A 8 -45.85 -18.33 -20.23
C ALA A 8 -46.68 -17.75 -21.37
N TRP A 9 -46.03 -17.46 -22.50
CA TRP A 9 -46.70 -16.97 -23.70
C TRP A 9 -47.52 -18.08 -24.37
N SER A 10 -48.79 -17.82 -24.67
CA SER A 10 -49.67 -18.76 -25.36
C SER A 10 -50.38 -18.10 -26.54
N GLU A 11 -50.75 -18.91 -27.53
CA GLU A 11 -51.57 -18.45 -28.66
C GLU A 11 -52.90 -17.88 -28.17
N GLY A 12 -53.36 -16.80 -28.79
CA GLY A 12 -54.60 -16.11 -28.42
C GLY A 12 -54.57 -15.34 -27.10
N MET A 13 -53.42 -15.24 -26.42
CA MET A 13 -53.31 -14.49 -25.17
C MET A 13 -53.48 -12.98 -25.40
N PHE A 14 -54.36 -12.35 -24.62
CA PHE A 14 -54.55 -10.89 -24.65
C PHE A 14 -53.38 -10.18 -23.94
N LEU A 15 -52.60 -9.40 -24.70
CA LEU A 15 -51.46 -8.66 -24.18
C LEU A 15 -51.89 -7.58 -23.19
N ARG A 16 -51.07 -7.42 -22.14
CA ARG A 16 -51.24 -6.44 -21.07
C ARG A 16 -49.86 -5.98 -20.63
N VAL A 17 -49.76 -4.78 -20.09
CA VAL A 17 -48.50 -4.18 -19.62
C VAL A 17 -47.77 -5.11 -18.63
N GLN A 18 -48.51 -5.84 -17.80
CA GLN A 18 -47.94 -6.76 -16.81
C GLN A 18 -47.13 -7.90 -17.45
N HIS A 19 -47.46 -8.33 -18.68
CA HIS A 19 -46.68 -9.35 -19.37
C HIS A 19 -45.28 -8.83 -19.71
N PHE A 20 -45.17 -7.59 -20.18
CA PHE A 20 -43.87 -6.97 -20.47
C PHE A 20 -43.08 -6.70 -19.18
N GLN A 21 -43.72 -6.09 -18.16
CA GLN A 21 -43.08 -5.86 -16.86
C GLN A 21 -42.56 -7.15 -16.21
N GLN A 22 -43.30 -8.26 -16.33
CA GLN A 22 -42.88 -9.55 -15.79
C GLN A 22 -41.75 -10.17 -16.62
N ALA A 23 -41.76 -9.98 -17.94
CA ALA A 23 -40.68 -10.43 -18.82
C ALA A 23 -39.37 -9.67 -18.53
N ASP A 24 -39.44 -8.37 -18.26
CA ASP A 24 -38.29 -7.55 -17.86
C ASP A 24 -37.72 -8.04 -16.53
N ARG A 25 -38.55 -8.19 -15.48
CA ARG A 25 -38.11 -8.72 -14.18
C ARG A 25 -37.45 -10.08 -14.28
N TRP A 26 -37.99 -10.97 -15.12
CA TRP A 26 -37.38 -12.29 -15.34
C TRP A 26 -36.02 -12.17 -16.02
N THR A 27 -35.90 -11.29 -17.02
CA THR A 27 -34.63 -11.04 -17.74
C THR A 27 -33.58 -10.42 -16.82
N GLU A 28 -33.94 -9.38 -16.07
CA GLU A 28 -33.09 -8.76 -15.04
C GLU A 28 -32.61 -9.79 -14.03
N ARG A 29 -33.52 -10.62 -13.51
CA ARG A 29 -33.19 -11.71 -12.58
C ARG A 29 -32.25 -12.72 -13.23
N LEU A 30 -32.48 -13.11 -14.48
CA LEU A 30 -31.63 -14.07 -15.19
C LEU A 30 -30.20 -13.55 -15.29
N VAL A 31 -30.03 -12.30 -15.74
CA VAL A 31 -28.71 -11.64 -15.83
C VAL A 31 -28.06 -11.54 -14.46
N ARG A 32 -28.76 -11.00 -13.46
CA ARG A 32 -28.25 -10.88 -12.09
C ARG A 32 -27.82 -12.23 -11.53
N THR A 33 -28.66 -13.25 -11.63
CA THR A 33 -28.38 -14.59 -11.08
C THR A 33 -27.21 -15.25 -11.80
N ALA A 34 -27.13 -15.13 -13.13
CA ALA A 34 -26.05 -15.70 -13.92
C ALA A 34 -24.70 -15.01 -13.65
N THR A 35 -24.72 -13.72 -13.35
CA THR A 35 -23.50 -12.92 -13.12
C THR A 35 -23.05 -12.88 -11.66
N HIS A 36 -23.97 -13.06 -10.70
CA HIS A 36 -23.67 -12.97 -9.27
C HIS A 36 -22.61 -13.99 -8.81
N GLY A 37 -22.56 -15.17 -9.44
CA GLY A 37 -21.57 -16.20 -9.11
C GLY A 37 -20.20 -16.01 -9.79
N LEU A 38 -20.03 -15.02 -10.65
CA LEU A 38 -18.79 -14.81 -11.41
C LEU A 38 -17.73 -14.00 -10.65
N SER A 39 -18.14 -13.22 -9.64
CA SER A 39 -17.25 -12.44 -8.78
C SER A 39 -17.76 -12.47 -7.34
N PRO A 40 -16.90 -12.58 -6.31
CA PRO A 40 -17.33 -12.61 -4.91
C PRO A 40 -18.07 -11.35 -4.45
N TYR A 41 -17.75 -10.19 -5.04
CA TYR A 41 -18.38 -8.90 -4.73
C TYR A 41 -18.68 -8.15 -6.04
N PRO A 42 -19.75 -8.52 -6.76
CA PRO A 42 -20.06 -7.96 -8.09
C PRO A 42 -20.78 -6.61 -8.00
N TRP A 43 -20.52 -5.83 -6.95
CA TRP A 43 -21.17 -4.55 -6.66
C TRP A 43 -20.14 -3.52 -6.17
N GLY A 44 -20.52 -2.25 -6.15
CA GLY A 44 -19.67 -1.13 -5.75
C GLY A 44 -19.54 -0.07 -6.83
N VAL A 45 -18.65 0.87 -6.59
CA VAL A 45 -18.32 1.99 -7.49
C VAL A 45 -17.27 1.54 -8.50
N ALA A 46 -17.51 1.81 -9.77
CA ALA A 46 -16.52 1.67 -10.83
C ALA A 46 -15.81 3.00 -11.12
N GLU A 47 -16.54 4.12 -11.03
CA GLU A 47 -16.03 5.48 -11.24
C GLU A 47 -16.84 6.47 -10.40
N ILE A 48 -16.16 7.48 -9.83
CA ILE A 48 -16.78 8.53 -9.03
C ILE A 48 -16.02 9.84 -9.19
N GLY A 49 -16.74 10.92 -9.54
CA GLY A 49 -16.23 12.28 -9.53
C GLY A 49 -16.96 13.11 -8.48
N ILE A 50 -16.25 13.56 -7.44
CA ILE A 50 -16.82 14.47 -6.42
C ILE A 50 -16.63 15.92 -6.86
N ASP A 51 -17.70 16.72 -6.78
CA ASP A 51 -17.64 18.14 -7.09
C ASP A 51 -16.99 18.94 -5.94
N ARG A 52 -15.76 19.38 -6.15
CA ARG A 52 -15.00 20.18 -5.17
C ARG A 52 -15.57 21.58 -4.98
N GLY A 53 -16.25 22.14 -5.98
CA GLY A 53 -16.92 23.43 -5.89
C GLY A 53 -18.12 23.37 -4.93
N ALA A 54 -18.91 22.30 -5.03
CA ALA A 54 -20.03 22.05 -4.11
C ALA A 54 -19.55 21.91 -2.65
N LEU A 55 -18.46 21.16 -2.41
CA LEU A 55 -17.88 21.00 -1.07
C LEU A 55 -17.47 22.34 -0.44
N ALA A 56 -17.02 23.30 -1.25
CA ALA A 56 -16.59 24.62 -0.76
C ALA A 56 -17.76 25.48 -0.25
N ILE A 57 -19.00 25.16 -0.62
CA ILE A 57 -20.20 25.94 -0.26
C ILE A 57 -21.17 25.20 0.67
N GLY A 58 -20.73 24.10 1.30
CA GLY A 58 -21.54 23.33 2.24
C GLY A 58 -22.42 22.26 1.61
N GLN A 59 -22.08 21.80 0.40
CA GLN A 59 -22.87 20.80 -0.32
C GLN A 59 -22.03 19.59 -0.70
N PHE A 60 -22.64 18.41 -0.70
CA PHE A 60 -22.09 17.22 -1.35
C PHE A 60 -22.77 17.00 -2.69
N ALA A 61 -22.00 17.00 -3.77
CA ALA A 61 -22.47 16.69 -5.11
C ALA A 61 -21.41 15.90 -5.88
N LEU A 62 -21.85 15.22 -6.92
CA LEU A 62 -21.00 14.46 -7.83
C LEU A 62 -21.07 15.06 -9.24
N SER A 63 -19.98 14.91 -10.00
CA SER A 63 -19.90 15.26 -11.42
C SER A 63 -20.13 14.05 -12.34
N ASN A 64 -19.80 12.85 -11.86
CA ASN A 64 -20.12 11.58 -12.50
C ASN A 64 -20.15 10.46 -11.45
N LEU A 65 -20.87 9.38 -11.77
CA LEU A 65 -20.93 8.20 -10.93
C LEU A 65 -21.32 6.98 -11.75
N ARG A 66 -20.56 5.89 -11.65
CA ARG A 66 -20.82 4.62 -12.34
C ARG A 66 -20.57 3.44 -11.42
N GLY A 67 -21.42 2.43 -11.47
CA GLY A 67 -21.26 1.25 -10.63
C GLY A 67 -22.44 0.30 -10.65
N VAL A 68 -22.49 -0.57 -9.64
CA VAL A 68 -23.53 -1.58 -9.47
C VAL A 68 -23.94 -1.60 -8.00
N LEU A 69 -25.24 -1.48 -7.72
CA LEU A 69 -25.80 -1.57 -6.36
C LEU A 69 -25.69 -2.99 -5.79
N PRO A 70 -25.76 -3.18 -4.46
CA PRO A 70 -25.68 -4.51 -3.84
C PRO A 70 -26.71 -5.52 -4.37
N ASP A 71 -27.89 -5.05 -4.79
CA ASP A 71 -28.93 -5.87 -5.43
C ASP A 71 -28.66 -6.21 -6.91
N GLY A 72 -27.50 -5.83 -7.45
CA GLY A 72 -27.07 -6.08 -8.82
C GLY A 72 -27.57 -5.07 -9.85
N THR A 73 -28.22 -3.97 -9.44
CA THR A 73 -28.69 -2.94 -10.37
C THR A 73 -27.54 -2.06 -10.84
N PRO A 74 -27.19 -2.06 -12.15
CA PRO A 74 -26.17 -1.17 -12.68
C PRO A 74 -26.70 0.27 -12.77
N PHE A 75 -25.81 1.24 -12.67
CA PHE A 75 -26.12 2.65 -12.89
C PHE A 75 -24.93 3.39 -13.52
N GLU A 76 -25.24 4.39 -14.33
CA GLU A 76 -24.29 5.37 -14.84
C GLU A 76 -24.97 6.75 -14.89
N ALA A 77 -24.44 7.71 -14.14
CA ALA A 77 -24.97 9.06 -14.03
C ALA A 77 -23.89 10.09 -14.39
N PRO A 78 -24.17 11.09 -15.25
CA PRO A 78 -25.51 11.50 -15.74
C PRO A 78 -26.01 10.79 -17.02
N VAL A 79 -25.36 9.71 -17.48
CA VAL A 79 -25.63 9.07 -18.79
C VAL A 79 -27.00 8.37 -18.82
N ASP A 80 -27.13 7.25 -18.13
CA ASP A 80 -28.35 6.44 -18.11
C ASP A 80 -29.40 7.00 -17.15
N THR A 81 -28.95 7.73 -16.12
CA THR A 81 -29.79 8.31 -15.10
C THR A 81 -29.25 9.64 -14.60
N ASP A 82 -30.09 10.44 -13.94
CA ASP A 82 -29.66 11.72 -13.37
C ASP A 82 -28.78 11.52 -12.14
N LEU A 83 -27.83 12.43 -11.95
CA LEU A 83 -27.13 12.57 -10.67
C LEU A 83 -28.14 13.03 -9.60
N PRO A 84 -28.05 12.52 -8.36
CA PRO A 84 -28.85 13.06 -7.26
C PRO A 84 -28.67 14.58 -7.12
N PRO A 85 -29.71 15.32 -6.70
CA PRO A 85 -29.55 16.73 -6.38
C PRO A 85 -28.50 16.90 -5.25
N PRO A 86 -27.74 18.02 -5.25
CA PRO A 86 -26.76 18.30 -4.19
C PRO A 86 -27.37 18.14 -2.80
N LEU A 87 -26.64 17.46 -1.91
CA LEU A 87 -27.02 17.30 -0.51
C LEU A 87 -26.47 18.48 0.29
N ASP A 88 -27.37 19.31 0.83
CA ASP A 88 -26.99 20.37 1.77
C ASP A 88 -26.50 19.79 3.10
N LEU A 89 -25.36 20.28 3.58
CA LEU A 89 -24.72 19.85 4.82
C LEU A 89 -24.59 21.03 5.78
N ASP A 90 -25.13 20.85 6.98
CA ASP A 90 -25.06 21.83 8.06
C ASP A 90 -23.76 21.71 8.88
N GLU A 91 -23.43 22.74 9.66
CA GLU A 91 -22.24 22.76 10.55
C GLU A 91 -22.27 21.69 11.66
N ASN A 92 -23.45 21.10 11.93
CA ASN A 92 -23.60 20.01 12.90
C ASN A 92 -23.20 18.66 12.31
N THR A 93 -22.99 18.58 10.99
CA THR A 93 -22.64 17.34 10.31
C THR A 93 -21.19 16.98 10.59
N LYS A 94 -20.99 15.94 11.40
CA LYS A 94 -19.66 15.44 11.78
C LYS A 94 -19.65 13.92 11.76
N ASN A 95 -18.54 13.33 11.35
CA ASN A 95 -18.34 11.88 11.29
C ASN A 95 -19.50 11.13 10.59
N ALA A 96 -19.97 11.65 9.47
CA ALA A 96 -21.11 11.11 8.73
C ALA A 96 -20.68 10.50 7.40
N VAL A 97 -21.19 9.32 7.06
CA VAL A 97 -21.05 8.73 5.72
C VAL A 97 -22.20 9.21 4.85
N VAL A 98 -21.87 9.62 3.62
CA VAL A 98 -22.84 9.88 2.56
C VAL A 98 -23.00 8.62 1.73
N TYR A 99 -24.24 8.20 1.51
CA TYR A 99 -24.62 7.03 0.75
C TYR A 99 -25.33 7.42 -0.54
N LEU A 100 -25.05 6.71 -1.62
CA LEU A 100 -25.98 6.57 -2.73
C LEU A 100 -27.09 5.63 -2.29
N ALA A 101 -28.34 6.04 -2.48
CA ALA A 101 -29.49 5.24 -2.14
C ALA A 101 -30.44 5.07 -3.32
N LEU A 102 -30.98 3.86 -3.45
CA LEU A 102 -32.08 3.53 -4.35
C LEU A 102 -33.11 2.68 -3.58
N PRO A 103 -34.42 2.98 -3.62
CA PRO A 103 -35.41 2.17 -2.91
C PRO A 103 -35.31 0.68 -3.24
N SER A 104 -35.33 -0.21 -2.25
CA SER A 104 -35.28 -1.65 -2.49
C SER A 104 -36.53 -2.15 -3.21
N ARG A 105 -36.40 -3.15 -4.09
CA ARG A 105 -37.56 -3.75 -4.77
C ARG A 105 -38.46 -4.46 -3.75
N GLN A 106 -39.75 -4.11 -3.75
CA GLN A 106 -40.74 -4.74 -2.88
C GLN A 106 -41.79 -5.47 -3.73
N PRO A 107 -41.87 -6.81 -3.65
CA PRO A 107 -42.84 -7.58 -4.41
C PRO A 107 -44.28 -7.10 -4.17
N GLY A 108 -45.02 -6.83 -5.24
CA GLY A 108 -46.41 -6.38 -5.16
C GLY A 108 -46.61 -4.88 -4.89
N LYS A 109 -45.53 -4.12 -4.70
CA LYS A 109 -45.60 -2.64 -4.67
C LYS A 109 -45.21 -2.03 -6.02
N ALA A 110 -45.64 -0.79 -6.23
CA ALA A 110 -45.27 -0.04 -7.42
C ALA A 110 -43.76 0.24 -7.44
N ASP A 111 -43.13 0.02 -8.59
CA ASP A 111 -41.69 0.18 -8.80
C ASP A 111 -41.34 1.39 -9.68
N VAL A 112 -42.36 1.97 -10.33
CA VAL A 112 -42.26 3.07 -11.30
C VAL A 112 -43.27 4.16 -10.94
N ALA A 113 -42.84 5.42 -10.95
CA ALA A 113 -43.73 6.58 -10.94
C ALA A 113 -43.83 7.17 -12.35
N LEU A 114 -45.06 7.23 -12.89
CA LEU A 114 -45.35 7.76 -14.22
C LEU A 114 -45.37 9.29 -14.27
N ASN A 115 -45.57 9.95 -13.13
CA ASN A 115 -45.53 11.40 -12.98
C ASN A 115 -44.60 11.73 -11.81
N GLY A 116 -43.88 12.85 -11.86
CA GLY A 116 -42.97 13.31 -10.80
C GLY A 116 -43.63 13.72 -9.46
N GLY A 117 -44.87 13.30 -9.22
CA GLY A 117 -45.67 13.61 -8.03
C GLY A 117 -45.40 12.71 -6.81
N ALA A 118 -46.37 12.67 -5.88
CA ALA A 118 -46.29 11.94 -4.62
C ALA A 118 -45.88 10.46 -4.84
N GLY A 119 -44.86 10.00 -4.11
CA GLY A 119 -44.32 8.64 -4.22
C GLY A 119 -43.03 8.51 -5.04
N ARG A 120 -42.51 9.58 -5.66
CA ARG A 120 -41.18 9.59 -6.32
C ARG A 120 -40.07 9.04 -5.40
N ASN A 121 -40.20 9.29 -4.10
CA ASN A 121 -39.21 8.88 -3.10
C ASN A 121 -39.29 7.43 -2.64
N SER A 122 -40.33 6.70 -3.07
CA SER A 122 -40.59 5.30 -2.70
C SER A 122 -40.50 4.34 -3.87
N VAL A 123 -40.18 4.82 -5.08
CA VAL A 123 -40.08 4.02 -6.30
C VAL A 123 -38.65 4.01 -6.84
N ARG A 124 -38.32 2.97 -7.60
CA ARG A 124 -36.97 2.82 -8.18
C ARG A 124 -36.80 3.58 -9.47
N LEU A 125 -37.86 3.68 -10.26
CA LEU A 125 -37.84 4.32 -11.58
C LEU A 125 -38.80 5.49 -11.62
N VAL A 126 -38.38 6.55 -12.30
CA VAL A 126 -39.23 7.68 -12.68
C VAL A 126 -39.32 7.70 -14.20
N ALA A 127 -40.54 7.79 -14.71
CA ALA A 127 -40.78 7.97 -16.14
C ALA A 127 -40.19 9.30 -16.62
N SER A 128 -39.49 9.23 -17.75
CA SER A 128 -38.90 10.36 -18.45
C SER A 128 -39.29 10.28 -19.92
N PRO A 129 -39.84 11.35 -20.52
CA PRO A 129 -40.14 11.37 -21.95
C PRO A 129 -38.88 11.16 -22.79
N TYR A 130 -39.02 10.40 -23.87
CA TYR A 130 -37.98 10.11 -24.84
C TYR A 130 -38.58 9.93 -26.24
N GLU A 131 -38.04 10.65 -27.22
CA GLU A 131 -38.35 10.44 -28.64
C GLU A 131 -37.47 9.30 -29.15
N ALA A 132 -38.04 8.10 -29.27
CA ALA A 132 -37.31 6.93 -29.70
C ALA A 132 -37.23 6.86 -31.23
N PRO A 133 -36.02 6.89 -31.83
CA PRO A 133 -35.87 6.64 -33.26
C PRO A 133 -36.17 5.18 -33.59
N ASP A 134 -36.80 4.96 -34.74
CA ASP A 134 -36.88 3.64 -35.34
C ASP A 134 -35.48 3.19 -35.79
N ALA A 135 -35.10 1.96 -35.43
CA ALA A 135 -33.79 1.40 -35.74
C ALA A 135 -33.73 0.68 -37.11
N ASN A 136 -34.83 0.64 -37.86
CA ASN A 136 -34.87 0.09 -39.21
C ASN A 136 -34.24 1.07 -40.23
N VAL A 137 -33.67 0.54 -41.30
CA VAL A 137 -33.24 1.36 -42.44
C VAL A 137 -34.44 1.98 -43.16
N GLU A 138 -34.22 3.15 -43.79
CA GLU A 138 -35.20 3.85 -44.64
C GLU A 138 -36.42 4.46 -43.91
N THR A 139 -36.27 4.77 -42.62
CA THR A 139 -37.27 5.49 -41.83
C THR A 139 -36.62 6.54 -40.93
N ASP A 140 -37.20 7.73 -40.87
CA ASP A 140 -36.85 8.79 -39.93
C ASP A 140 -37.92 8.93 -38.83
N PHE A 141 -38.75 7.89 -38.65
CA PHE A 141 -39.83 7.90 -37.67
C PHE A 141 -39.30 7.95 -36.24
N MET A 142 -39.89 8.84 -35.45
CA MET A 142 -39.65 8.98 -34.01
C MET A 142 -40.96 8.72 -33.27
N ALA A 143 -40.90 7.91 -32.21
CA ALA A 143 -42.04 7.64 -31.34
C ALA A 143 -41.84 8.25 -29.95
N PRO A 144 -42.77 9.08 -29.46
CA PRO A 144 -42.74 9.54 -28.07
C PRO A 144 -43.06 8.35 -27.16
N ILE A 145 -42.11 7.98 -26.32
CA ILE A 145 -42.27 6.96 -25.28
C ILE A 145 -41.76 7.49 -23.94
N ASP A 146 -42.18 6.86 -22.85
CA ASP A 146 -41.57 7.09 -21.54
C ASP A 146 -40.53 6.01 -21.24
N VAL A 147 -39.32 6.43 -20.88
CA VAL A 147 -38.25 5.56 -20.39
C VAL A 147 -38.10 5.69 -18.87
N GLY A 148 -37.69 4.62 -18.20
CA GLY A 148 -37.44 4.65 -16.76
C GLY A 148 -36.02 5.13 -16.45
N ARG A 149 -35.87 6.21 -15.69
CA ARG A 149 -34.59 6.65 -15.09
C ARG A 149 -34.56 6.26 -13.61
N LEU A 150 -33.40 5.86 -13.08
CA LEU A 150 -33.27 5.47 -11.68
C LEU A 150 -33.49 6.67 -10.74
N SER A 151 -34.26 6.48 -9.68
CA SER A 151 -34.50 7.51 -8.65
C SER A 151 -33.38 7.52 -7.60
N LEU A 152 -32.13 7.73 -8.04
CA LEU A 152 -30.98 7.86 -7.16
C LEU A 152 -31.12 9.06 -6.22
N ARG A 153 -30.63 8.93 -4.99
CA ARG A 153 -30.58 10.01 -3.99
C ARG A 153 -29.36 9.89 -3.09
N TYR A 154 -29.02 10.98 -2.41
CA TYR A 154 -28.13 10.92 -1.27
C TYR A 154 -28.91 10.68 0.02
N LEU A 155 -28.38 9.81 0.87
CA LEU A 155 -28.71 9.71 2.29
C LEU A 155 -27.43 9.89 3.08
N ARG A 156 -27.52 10.27 4.35
CA ARG A 156 -26.37 10.37 5.24
C ARG A 156 -26.59 9.59 6.54
N THR A 157 -25.51 9.36 7.28
CA THR A 157 -25.61 8.87 8.65
C THR A 157 -26.57 9.75 9.47
N GLY A 158 -27.57 9.13 10.08
CA GLY A 158 -28.65 9.81 10.81
C GLY A 158 -30.00 9.81 10.08
N ASP A 159 -30.02 9.57 8.76
CA ASP A 159 -31.25 9.42 7.99
C ASP A 159 -31.86 8.01 8.14
N GLU A 160 -33.11 7.82 7.68
CA GLU A 160 -33.72 6.50 7.58
C GLU A 160 -33.14 5.71 6.40
N LEU A 161 -32.16 4.86 6.70
CA LEU A 161 -31.46 4.04 5.71
C LEU A 161 -32.22 2.76 5.33
N ALA A 162 -33.20 2.34 6.13
CA ALA A 162 -33.94 1.11 5.90
C ALA A 162 -34.83 1.19 4.64
N GLY A 163 -34.89 0.08 3.89
CA GLY A 163 -35.67 0.02 2.66
C GLY A 163 -34.98 0.59 1.42
N TYR A 164 -33.68 0.87 1.52
CA TYR A 164 -32.83 1.30 0.42
C TYR A 164 -31.68 0.30 0.18
N GLU A 165 -31.29 0.17 -1.08
CA GLU A 165 -29.98 -0.34 -1.48
C GLU A 165 -28.96 0.79 -1.38
N LEU A 166 -27.82 0.54 -0.73
CA LEU A 166 -26.87 1.57 -0.33
C LEU A 166 -25.45 1.29 -0.83
N ILE A 167 -24.77 2.34 -1.26
CA ILE A 167 -23.30 2.35 -1.44
C ILE A 167 -22.77 3.59 -0.73
N GLY A 168 -21.82 3.42 0.19
CA GLY A 168 -21.13 4.55 0.80
C GLY A 168 -20.19 5.24 -0.19
N LEU A 169 -20.35 6.56 -0.39
CA LEU A 169 -19.64 7.35 -1.40
C LEU A 169 -18.49 8.18 -0.82
N ALA A 170 -18.68 8.71 0.39
CA ALA A 170 -17.69 9.51 1.07
C ALA A 170 -17.98 9.56 2.57
N ARG A 171 -16.95 9.82 3.37
CA ARG A 171 -17.10 10.13 4.79
C ARG A 171 -16.74 11.58 5.04
N ILE A 172 -17.62 12.31 5.69
CA ILE A 172 -17.44 13.68 6.16
C ILE A 172 -16.80 13.61 7.54
N ILE A 173 -15.68 14.30 7.72
CA ILE A 173 -15.08 14.55 9.03
C ILE A 173 -15.90 15.62 9.75
N GLU A 174 -16.04 16.78 9.11
CA GLU A 174 -16.79 17.93 9.62
C GLU A 174 -17.17 18.89 8.49
N VAL A 175 -18.12 19.78 8.79
CA VAL A 175 -18.37 21.00 8.04
C VAL A 175 -17.84 22.17 8.86
N ARG A 176 -16.95 22.97 8.26
CA ARG A 176 -16.31 24.11 8.91
C ARG A 176 -17.26 25.32 8.98
N SER A 177 -16.89 26.31 9.80
CA SER A 177 -17.63 27.57 9.95
C SER A 177 -17.70 28.43 8.68
N ASP A 178 -16.81 28.20 7.72
CA ASP A 178 -16.85 28.81 6.38
C ASP A 178 -17.71 28.00 5.39
N ARG A 179 -18.45 27.00 5.88
CA ARG A 179 -19.23 26.00 5.15
C ARG A 179 -18.41 24.98 4.35
N ALA A 180 -17.08 25.01 4.40
CA ALA A 180 -16.29 24.02 3.69
C ALA A 180 -16.51 22.62 4.29
N VAL A 181 -16.90 21.67 3.44
CA VAL A 181 -17.08 20.27 3.80
C VAL A 181 -15.74 19.55 3.72
N ILE A 182 -15.29 18.98 4.84
CA ILE A 182 -14.02 18.25 4.91
C ILE A 182 -14.29 16.75 4.86
N LEU A 183 -13.84 16.10 3.78
CA LEU A 183 -13.94 14.66 3.61
C LEU A 183 -12.73 13.93 4.23
N ASP A 184 -12.95 12.70 4.68
CA ASP A 184 -11.91 11.78 5.12
C ASP A 184 -11.12 11.26 3.90
N PRO A 185 -9.85 11.67 3.71
CA PRO A 185 -9.06 11.26 2.56
C PRO A 185 -8.71 9.76 2.57
N ASP A 186 -8.78 9.11 3.73
CA ASP A 186 -8.53 7.67 3.87
C ASP A 186 -9.79 6.83 3.70
N TYR A 187 -10.96 7.44 3.49
CA TYR A 187 -12.18 6.69 3.19
C TYR A 187 -12.07 6.05 1.80
N ILE A 188 -12.31 4.74 1.74
CA ILE A 188 -12.26 3.97 0.50
C ILE A 188 -13.67 3.46 0.20
N VAL A 189 -14.26 3.90 -0.92
CA VAL A 189 -15.59 3.44 -1.37
C VAL A 189 -15.56 1.94 -1.67
N PRO A 190 -16.67 1.20 -1.46
CA PRO A 190 -16.81 -0.15 -2.02
C PRO A 190 -16.58 -0.06 -3.52
N SER A 191 -15.61 -0.80 -4.04
CA SER A 191 -14.99 -0.53 -5.35
C SER A 191 -14.97 -1.76 -6.22
N LEU A 192 -15.50 -1.65 -7.44
CA LEU A 192 -15.45 -2.71 -8.46
C LEU A 192 -14.06 -2.87 -9.07
N ASN A 193 -13.22 -1.83 -9.00
CA ASN A 193 -11.86 -1.82 -9.50
C ASN A 193 -10.94 -0.97 -8.60
N CYS A 194 -9.63 -1.12 -8.73
CA CYS A 194 -8.65 -0.43 -7.89
C CYS A 194 -8.48 1.07 -8.21
N THR A 195 -9.06 1.58 -9.29
CA THR A 195 -9.04 3.01 -9.66
C THR A 195 -10.27 3.78 -9.18
N ALA A 196 -11.33 3.09 -8.75
CA ALA A 196 -12.56 3.71 -8.28
C ALA A 196 -12.36 4.58 -7.03
N ALA A 197 -11.36 4.25 -6.21
CA ALA A 197 -10.93 5.08 -5.08
C ALA A 197 -9.47 5.50 -5.25
N ALA A 198 -9.20 6.80 -5.20
CA ALA A 198 -7.84 7.35 -5.32
C ALA A 198 -6.86 6.70 -4.32
N ARG A 199 -7.32 6.50 -3.08
CA ARG A 199 -6.53 5.89 -2.00
C ARG A 199 -6.03 4.48 -2.35
N LEU A 200 -6.82 3.66 -3.05
CA LEU A 200 -6.37 2.32 -3.49
C LEU A 200 -5.22 2.42 -4.50
N SER A 201 -5.33 3.34 -5.45
CA SER A 201 -4.28 3.58 -6.45
C SER A 201 -2.99 4.09 -5.81
N GLU A 202 -3.10 4.93 -4.78
CA GLU A 202 -1.96 5.38 -3.97
C GLU A 202 -1.31 4.21 -3.24
N LEU A 203 -2.08 3.37 -2.55
CA LEU A 203 -1.59 2.20 -1.83
C LEU A 203 -0.87 1.20 -2.75
N ILE A 204 -1.40 0.96 -3.95
CA ILE A 204 -0.75 0.12 -4.97
C ILE A 204 0.59 0.74 -5.40
N THR A 205 0.59 2.04 -5.70
CA THR A 205 1.78 2.75 -6.17
C THR A 205 2.86 2.78 -5.10
N GLU A 206 2.47 3.04 -3.84
CA GLU A 206 3.33 3.04 -2.67
C GLU A 206 3.98 1.66 -2.50
N LEU A 207 3.18 0.61 -2.43
CA LEU A 207 3.70 -0.74 -2.21
C LEU A 207 4.62 -1.18 -3.36
N LEU A 208 4.24 -0.92 -4.61
CA LEU A 208 5.07 -1.21 -5.78
C LEU A 208 6.41 -0.47 -5.72
N GLY A 209 6.39 0.82 -5.36
CA GLY A 209 7.59 1.63 -5.23
C GLY A 209 8.54 1.09 -4.15
N ILE A 210 7.99 0.77 -2.96
CA ILE A 210 8.79 0.22 -1.86
C ILE A 210 9.36 -1.15 -2.26
N VAL A 211 8.55 -2.07 -2.79
CA VAL A 211 9.00 -3.41 -3.19
C VAL A 211 10.12 -3.35 -4.23
N ARG A 212 10.00 -2.50 -5.26
CA ARG A 212 11.04 -2.30 -6.27
C ARG A 212 12.34 -1.81 -5.69
N HIS A 213 12.25 -0.72 -4.92
CA HIS A 213 13.42 -0.13 -4.31
C HIS A 213 14.15 -1.12 -3.40
N ARG A 214 13.40 -1.97 -2.68
CA ARG A 214 13.98 -3.06 -1.87
C ARG A 214 14.61 -4.17 -2.70
N ALA A 215 13.95 -4.61 -3.77
CA ALA A 215 14.48 -5.65 -4.64
C ALA A 215 15.80 -5.21 -5.29
N GLU A 216 15.86 -3.97 -5.80
CA GLU A 216 17.07 -3.39 -6.40
C GLU A 216 18.22 -3.33 -5.40
N ALA A 217 17.98 -2.79 -4.19
CA ALA A 217 19.01 -2.69 -3.16
C ALA A 217 19.60 -4.05 -2.76
N ILE A 218 18.77 -5.09 -2.65
CA ILE A 218 19.25 -6.44 -2.33
C ILE A 218 19.97 -7.07 -3.53
N ALA A 219 19.46 -6.87 -4.76
CA ALA A 219 20.08 -7.39 -5.96
C ALA A 219 21.49 -6.82 -6.19
N GLU A 220 21.67 -5.51 -6.00
CA GLU A 220 22.98 -4.86 -6.06
C GLU A 220 23.95 -5.44 -5.03
N ARG A 221 23.49 -5.60 -3.78
CA ARG A 221 24.29 -6.18 -2.69
C ARG A 221 24.75 -7.60 -2.99
N ILE A 222 23.84 -8.46 -3.47
CA ILE A 222 24.15 -9.85 -3.84
C ILE A 222 25.08 -9.90 -5.06
N GLY A 223 24.94 -8.94 -5.98
CA GLY A 223 25.75 -8.81 -7.18
C GLY A 223 27.20 -8.42 -6.91
N ASP A 224 27.48 -7.72 -5.82
CA ASP A 224 28.81 -7.22 -5.47
C ASP A 224 29.80 -8.37 -5.17
N PRO A 225 30.86 -8.53 -5.98
CA PRO A 225 31.86 -9.58 -5.80
C PRO A 225 32.61 -9.53 -4.45
N THR A 226 32.68 -8.36 -3.82
CA THR A 226 33.34 -8.16 -2.52
C THR A 226 32.48 -8.63 -1.34
N ILE A 227 31.15 -8.64 -1.55
CA ILE A 227 30.12 -9.00 -0.56
C ILE A 227 29.60 -10.43 -0.81
N ARG A 228 29.92 -11.06 -1.96
CA ARG A 228 29.50 -12.43 -2.36
C ARG A 228 29.75 -13.54 -1.34
N GLY A 229 30.61 -13.35 -0.34
CA GLY A 229 30.83 -14.29 0.77
C GLY A 229 29.91 -14.08 1.99
N THR A 230 29.08 -13.04 1.98
CA THR A 230 28.28 -12.54 3.12
C THR A 230 26.77 -12.58 2.88
N ALA A 231 26.34 -12.67 1.61
CA ALA A 231 24.93 -12.80 1.25
C ALA A 231 24.38 -14.12 1.80
N GLU A 232 23.64 -14.06 2.89
CA GLU A 232 23.05 -15.22 3.52
C GLU A 232 21.95 -15.82 2.63
N VAL A 233 21.61 -17.09 2.82
CA VAL A 233 20.47 -17.74 2.15
C VAL A 233 19.18 -16.90 2.31
N GLY A 234 19.06 -16.18 3.43
CA GLY A 234 17.94 -15.26 3.68
C GLY A 234 17.83 -14.13 2.65
N ASP A 235 18.95 -13.56 2.20
CA ASP A 235 18.96 -12.48 1.19
C ASP A 235 18.42 -12.96 -0.16
N TYR A 236 18.82 -14.17 -0.57
CA TYR A 236 18.32 -14.78 -1.80
C TYR A 236 16.82 -15.11 -1.70
N LEU A 237 16.36 -15.65 -0.57
CA LEU A 237 14.95 -15.97 -0.36
C LEU A 237 14.08 -14.71 -0.35
N LEU A 238 14.56 -13.66 0.31
CA LEU A 238 13.90 -12.37 0.34
C LEU A 238 13.87 -11.72 -1.05
N LEU A 239 15.00 -11.71 -1.77
CA LEU A 239 15.04 -11.20 -3.14
C LEU A 239 14.13 -12.00 -4.07
N GLN A 240 14.11 -13.33 -3.95
CA GLN A 240 13.20 -14.19 -4.73
C GLN A 240 11.73 -13.82 -4.48
N MET A 241 11.38 -13.55 -3.22
CA MET A 241 10.05 -13.12 -2.82
C MET A 241 9.68 -11.77 -3.45
N LEU A 242 10.57 -10.77 -3.36
CA LEU A 242 10.35 -9.44 -3.94
C LEU A 242 10.33 -9.47 -5.48
N ASN A 243 11.16 -10.30 -6.11
CA ASN A 243 11.17 -10.51 -7.56
C ASN A 243 9.89 -11.16 -8.09
N ARG A 244 9.13 -11.85 -7.24
CA ARG A 244 7.77 -12.31 -7.55
C ARG A 244 6.74 -11.21 -7.32
N ALA A 245 6.88 -10.44 -6.24
CA ALA A 245 5.93 -9.39 -5.87
C ALA A 245 5.95 -8.19 -6.84
N ASP A 246 7.12 -7.70 -7.26
CA ASP A 246 7.23 -6.55 -8.18
C ASP A 246 6.45 -6.74 -9.49
N PRO A 247 6.68 -7.79 -10.31
CA PRO A 247 5.95 -7.93 -11.56
C PRO A 247 4.44 -8.14 -11.35
N MET A 248 4.02 -8.77 -10.24
CA MET A 248 2.60 -8.91 -9.90
C MET A 248 1.97 -7.56 -9.56
N LEU A 249 2.60 -6.77 -8.68
CA LEU A 249 2.14 -5.43 -8.32
C LEU A 249 2.17 -4.48 -9.52
N LYS A 250 3.17 -4.61 -10.41
CA LYS A 250 3.21 -3.90 -11.69
C LYS A 250 2.01 -4.24 -12.57
N HIS A 251 1.66 -5.52 -12.67
CA HIS A 251 0.50 -5.97 -13.43
C HIS A 251 -0.81 -5.42 -12.86
N ILE A 252 -0.98 -5.48 -11.53
CA ILE A 252 -2.14 -4.92 -10.83
C ILE A 252 -2.24 -3.41 -11.08
N SER A 253 -1.15 -2.67 -10.93
CA SER A 253 -1.09 -1.23 -11.20
C SER A 253 -1.48 -0.89 -12.65
N ALA A 254 -0.91 -1.60 -13.63
CA ALA A 254 -1.20 -1.37 -15.05
C ALA A 254 -2.65 -1.73 -15.44
N ASN A 255 -3.29 -2.64 -14.72
CA ASN A 255 -4.66 -3.10 -14.97
C ASN A 255 -5.63 -2.66 -13.88
N ALA A 256 -5.30 -1.62 -13.11
CA ALA A 256 -6.05 -1.23 -11.92
C ALA A 256 -7.53 -0.89 -12.21
N THR A 257 -7.86 -0.49 -13.46
CA THR A 257 -9.23 -0.26 -13.94
C THR A 257 -10.08 -1.52 -14.09
N ARG A 258 -9.45 -2.70 -14.11
CA ARG A 258 -10.09 -4.01 -14.31
C ARG A 258 -9.89 -4.98 -13.15
N ILE A 259 -8.95 -4.70 -12.25
CA ILE A 259 -8.64 -5.55 -11.11
C ILE A 259 -9.50 -5.14 -9.92
N HIS A 260 -10.29 -6.10 -9.41
CA HIS A 260 -11.08 -5.93 -8.21
C HIS A 260 -10.17 -5.83 -6.96
N PRO A 261 -10.49 -4.99 -5.96
CA PRO A 261 -9.61 -4.76 -4.80
C PRO A 261 -9.29 -6.02 -3.98
N ILE A 262 -10.14 -7.04 -3.98
CA ILE A 262 -9.85 -8.31 -3.28
C ILE A 262 -8.57 -8.98 -3.79
N VAL A 263 -8.31 -8.92 -5.11
CA VAL A 263 -7.10 -9.52 -5.71
C VAL A 263 -5.86 -8.79 -5.19
N PHE A 264 -5.96 -7.46 -5.06
CA PHE A 264 -4.88 -6.67 -4.47
C PHE A 264 -4.69 -6.99 -2.98
N TYR A 265 -5.78 -7.12 -2.23
CA TYR A 265 -5.73 -7.51 -0.83
C TYR A 265 -5.08 -8.89 -0.62
N GLU A 266 -5.48 -9.90 -1.39
CA GLU A 266 -4.90 -11.24 -1.39
C GLU A 266 -3.40 -11.22 -1.66
N THR A 267 -2.97 -10.40 -2.62
CA THR A 267 -1.54 -10.18 -2.91
C THR A 267 -0.81 -9.55 -1.72
N CYS A 268 -1.44 -8.57 -1.06
CA CYS A 268 -0.86 -7.89 0.11
C CYS A 268 -0.66 -8.85 1.29
N ILE A 269 -1.67 -9.64 1.65
CA ILE A 269 -1.59 -10.56 2.78
C ILE A 269 -0.61 -11.73 2.50
N GLN A 270 -0.50 -12.17 1.25
CA GLN A 270 0.48 -13.17 0.86
C GLN A 270 1.90 -12.63 1.05
N LEU A 271 2.18 -11.42 0.54
CA LEU A 271 3.48 -10.77 0.71
C LEU A 271 3.80 -10.51 2.18
N ALA A 272 2.85 -9.99 2.96
CA ALA A 272 3.03 -9.73 4.39
C ALA A 272 3.34 -11.02 5.16
N GLY A 273 2.64 -12.12 4.84
CA GLY A 273 2.87 -13.40 5.51
C GLY A 273 4.24 -14.00 5.21
N GLU A 274 4.74 -13.84 3.98
CA GLU A 274 6.07 -14.31 3.63
C GLU A 274 7.17 -13.42 4.26
N LEU A 275 7.01 -12.09 4.22
CA LEU A 275 7.93 -11.14 4.87
C LEU A 275 8.05 -11.38 6.37
N ALA A 276 6.96 -11.75 7.03
CA ALA A 276 6.95 -12.03 8.46
C ALA A 276 7.94 -13.13 8.88
N THR A 277 8.31 -14.03 7.97
CA THR A 277 9.38 -15.03 8.19
C THR A 277 10.71 -14.38 8.55
N PHE A 278 10.97 -13.18 8.04
CA PHE A 278 12.23 -12.47 8.25
C PHE A 278 12.10 -11.40 9.33
N THR A 279 10.96 -10.69 9.34
CA THR A 279 10.81 -9.43 10.08
C THR A 279 10.16 -9.58 11.46
N THR A 280 9.50 -10.70 11.73
CA THR A 280 8.85 -10.93 13.04
C THR A 280 9.63 -11.91 13.91
N ASP A 281 9.55 -11.76 15.23
CA ASP A 281 10.17 -12.69 16.19
C ASP A 281 9.57 -14.09 16.09
N ARG A 282 8.24 -14.16 15.96
CA ARG A 282 7.49 -15.42 15.83
C ARG A 282 7.59 -16.06 14.45
N LYS A 283 8.21 -15.38 13.48
CA LYS A 283 8.37 -15.85 12.10
C LYS A 283 7.03 -16.18 11.42
N ARG A 284 5.97 -15.45 11.81
CA ARG A 284 4.58 -15.64 11.37
C ARG A 284 3.89 -14.30 11.25
N ALA A 285 3.00 -14.19 10.27
CA ALA A 285 2.17 -13.01 10.05
C ALA A 285 1.26 -12.72 11.25
N SER A 286 0.85 -11.46 11.38
CA SER A 286 -0.28 -11.09 12.23
C SER A 286 -1.58 -11.69 11.69
N ASP A 287 -2.59 -11.79 12.56
CA ASP A 287 -3.94 -12.17 12.14
C ASP A 287 -4.59 -10.99 11.41
N PHE A 288 -4.69 -11.07 10.09
CA PHE A 288 -5.36 -10.06 9.28
C PHE A 288 -6.88 -10.26 9.31
N PRO A 289 -7.68 -9.17 9.36
CA PRO A 289 -9.13 -9.28 9.30
C PRO A 289 -9.59 -9.89 7.97
N PRO A 290 -10.78 -10.52 7.93
CA PRO A 290 -11.35 -10.95 6.65
C PRO A 290 -11.62 -9.72 5.75
N TYR A 291 -11.58 -9.94 4.44
CA TYR A 291 -11.91 -8.90 3.47
C TYR A 291 -13.34 -8.41 3.66
N ARG A 292 -13.51 -7.11 3.89
CA ARG A 292 -14.81 -6.44 4.03
C ARG A 292 -14.99 -5.43 2.91
N HIS A 293 -15.77 -5.80 1.90
CA HIS A 293 -15.93 -4.98 0.70
C HIS A 293 -16.58 -3.61 0.98
N ASP A 294 -17.44 -3.56 1.99
CA ASP A 294 -18.12 -2.36 2.48
C ASP A 294 -17.24 -1.47 3.39
N ASP A 295 -16.09 -1.98 3.84
CA ASP A 295 -15.10 -1.25 4.66
C ASP A 295 -13.67 -1.57 4.20
N LEU A 296 -13.31 -1.05 3.03
CA LEU A 296 -11.99 -1.27 2.44
C LEU A 296 -10.89 -0.55 3.24
N LYS A 297 -11.18 0.58 3.88
CA LYS A 297 -10.22 1.28 4.77
C LYS A 297 -9.74 0.34 5.86
N ALA A 298 -10.66 -0.27 6.61
CA ALA A 298 -10.28 -1.17 7.69
C ALA A 298 -9.76 -2.53 7.20
N THR A 299 -10.11 -2.93 5.97
CA THR A 299 -9.53 -4.13 5.33
C THR A 299 -8.05 -3.95 5.04
N PHE A 300 -7.65 -2.82 4.45
CA PHE A 300 -6.25 -2.59 4.05
C PHE A 300 -5.36 -2.04 5.17
N ALA A 301 -5.91 -1.39 6.20
CA ALA A 301 -5.12 -0.73 7.25
C ALA A 301 -4.09 -1.67 7.91
N ALA A 302 -4.54 -2.79 8.49
CA ALA A 302 -3.67 -3.68 9.25
C ALA A 302 -2.55 -4.30 8.40
N VAL A 303 -2.87 -4.72 7.16
CA VAL A 303 -1.86 -5.32 6.28
C VAL A 303 -0.84 -4.29 5.79
N PHE A 304 -1.26 -3.04 5.54
CA PHE A 304 -0.33 -1.98 5.12
C PHE A 304 0.60 -1.53 6.23
N ASP A 305 0.14 -1.49 7.48
CA ASP A 305 0.99 -1.20 8.63
C ASP A 305 2.09 -2.27 8.75
N ASP A 306 1.73 -3.56 8.65
CA ASP A 306 2.69 -4.67 8.69
C ASP A 306 3.66 -4.67 7.50
N LEU A 307 3.16 -4.41 6.28
CA LEU A 307 3.98 -4.33 5.07
C LEU A 307 5.01 -3.20 5.16
N ARG A 308 4.59 -2.01 5.61
CA ARG A 308 5.48 -0.86 5.79
C ARG A 308 6.56 -1.14 6.82
N ALA A 309 6.18 -1.69 7.97
CA ALA A 309 7.13 -2.05 9.02
C ALA A 309 8.12 -3.12 8.53
N SER A 310 7.62 -4.18 7.92
CA SER A 310 8.44 -5.29 7.42
C SER A 310 9.41 -4.85 6.34
N LEU A 311 8.93 -4.18 5.30
CA LEU A 311 9.78 -3.69 4.21
C LEU A 311 10.78 -2.64 4.71
N SER A 312 10.49 -1.91 5.78
CA SER A 312 11.46 -1.00 6.41
C SER A 312 12.57 -1.76 7.14
N SER A 313 12.21 -2.73 7.99
CA SER A 313 13.18 -3.52 8.78
C SER A 313 14.15 -4.35 7.94
N VAL A 314 13.72 -4.80 6.76
CA VAL A 314 14.54 -5.60 5.84
C VAL A 314 15.84 -4.91 5.40
N LEU A 315 15.89 -3.57 5.46
CA LEU A 315 17.09 -2.82 5.13
C LEU A 315 18.10 -2.66 6.26
N GLU A 316 17.72 -2.94 7.51
CA GLU A 316 18.63 -2.72 8.63
C GLU A 316 19.73 -3.77 8.59
N GLN A 317 20.87 -3.35 8.05
CA GLN A 317 22.07 -4.17 8.02
C GLN A 317 22.58 -4.34 9.44
N ALA A 318 22.62 -5.57 9.92
CA ALA A 318 23.23 -5.91 11.21
C ALA A 318 24.74 -5.56 11.23
N ALA A 319 25.38 -5.48 10.07
CA ALA A 319 26.76 -5.03 9.90
C ALA A 319 26.90 -4.09 8.70
N VAL A 320 27.51 -2.92 8.90
CA VAL A 320 27.81 -1.92 7.89
C VAL A 320 29.31 -1.85 7.68
N ALA A 321 29.78 -2.11 6.45
CA ALA A 321 31.18 -1.94 6.09
C ALA A 321 31.54 -0.44 5.98
N ILE A 322 32.67 -0.06 6.58
CA ILE A 322 33.24 1.29 6.48
C ILE A 322 34.51 1.19 5.64
N GLU A 323 34.44 1.71 4.42
CA GLU A 323 35.57 1.70 3.50
C GLU A 323 36.73 2.52 4.06
N LEU A 324 37.90 1.88 4.21
CA LEU A 324 39.12 2.51 4.69
C LEU A 324 39.98 2.95 3.51
N ALA A 325 39.86 4.20 3.11
CA ALA A 325 40.64 4.77 2.03
C ALA A 325 42.09 5.03 2.48
N GLU A 326 43.06 4.45 1.77
CA GLU A 326 44.49 4.62 2.08
C GLU A 326 44.97 6.03 1.71
N ARG A 327 45.72 6.64 2.63
CA ARG A 327 46.31 7.97 2.50
C ARG A 327 47.83 7.86 2.65
N ARG A 328 48.51 9.02 2.74
CA ARG A 328 49.96 9.07 2.89
C ARG A 328 50.39 8.52 4.26
N HIS A 329 51.60 7.97 4.32
CA HIS A 329 52.28 7.55 5.55
C HIS A 329 51.55 6.45 6.36
N GLY A 330 50.94 5.47 5.69
CA GLY A 330 50.35 4.31 6.38
C GLY A 330 49.07 4.61 7.18
N VAL A 331 48.46 5.78 6.94
CA VAL A 331 47.16 6.16 7.51
C VAL A 331 46.04 5.76 6.55
N ARG A 332 45.00 5.13 7.07
CA ARG A 332 43.75 4.84 6.37
C ARG A 332 42.62 5.60 7.02
N ILE A 333 41.71 6.16 6.22
CA ILE A 333 40.59 6.97 6.70
C ILE A 333 39.28 6.33 6.30
N GLY A 334 38.42 6.05 7.29
CA GLY A 334 37.03 5.65 7.10
C GLY A 334 36.08 6.81 7.37
N THR A 335 35.22 7.13 6.42
CA THR A 335 34.18 8.14 6.60
C THR A 335 32.91 7.48 7.11
N ILE A 336 32.34 7.97 8.21
CA ILE A 336 31.14 7.42 8.82
C ILE A 336 29.97 8.34 8.47
N ASN A 337 29.26 7.97 7.41
CA ASN A 337 28.17 8.80 6.86
C ASN A 337 26.93 8.81 7.78
N ASP A 338 26.62 7.67 8.40
CA ASP A 338 25.53 7.55 9.36
C ASP A 338 26.05 7.74 10.79
N ARG A 339 25.77 8.91 11.37
CA ARG A 339 26.18 9.25 12.74
C ARG A 339 25.48 8.44 13.82
N SER A 340 24.33 7.81 13.54
CA SER A 340 23.68 6.92 14.51
C SER A 340 24.58 5.74 14.89
N LEU A 341 25.40 5.26 13.94
CA LEU A 341 26.35 4.16 14.17
C LEU A 341 27.34 4.48 15.30
N LEU A 342 27.81 5.72 15.41
CA LEU A 342 28.77 6.10 16.47
C LEU A 342 28.21 5.98 17.89
N ARG A 343 26.87 5.98 18.02
CA ARG A 343 26.15 5.95 19.29
C ARG A 343 25.59 4.57 19.62
N ASP A 344 25.04 3.91 18.61
CA ASP A 344 24.17 2.74 18.78
C ASP A 344 24.78 1.45 18.21
N ALA A 345 26.02 1.49 17.68
CA ALA A 345 26.69 0.31 17.10
C ALA A 345 28.05 0.02 17.77
N GLY A 346 28.39 -1.28 17.83
CA GLY A 346 29.75 -1.74 18.11
C GLY A 346 30.63 -1.60 16.86
N PHE A 347 31.95 -1.49 17.02
CA PHE A 347 32.87 -1.40 15.88
C PHE A 347 33.91 -2.51 15.95
N VAL A 348 34.10 -3.19 14.83
CA VAL A 348 35.00 -4.33 14.70
C VAL A 348 35.95 -4.13 13.52
N LEU A 349 37.23 -4.33 13.78
CA LEU A 349 38.29 -4.36 12.78
C LEU A 349 38.58 -5.82 12.40
N ALA A 350 38.42 -6.15 11.13
CA ALA A 350 38.84 -7.43 10.58
C ALA A 350 40.23 -7.26 9.95
N VAL A 351 41.21 -8.04 10.42
CA VAL A 351 42.61 -7.91 9.99
C VAL A 351 43.14 -9.25 9.50
N ARG A 352 43.73 -9.24 8.31
CA ARG A 352 44.45 -10.37 7.72
C ARG A 352 45.85 -9.92 7.31
N ALA A 353 46.84 -10.75 7.56
CA ALA A 353 48.22 -10.53 7.16
C ALA A 353 48.89 -11.89 6.89
N GLU A 354 49.95 -11.91 6.10
CA GLU A 354 50.74 -13.09 5.73
C GLU A 354 51.68 -13.51 6.87
N MET A 355 51.10 -13.78 8.04
CA MET A 355 51.82 -14.17 9.25
C MET A 355 50.91 -14.99 10.17
N PRO A 356 51.45 -15.70 11.18
CA PRO A 356 50.64 -16.50 12.09
C PRO A 356 49.56 -15.67 12.80
N ALA A 357 48.33 -16.21 12.85
CA ALA A 357 47.17 -15.56 13.48
C ALA A 357 47.43 -15.08 14.92
N GLU A 358 48.14 -15.88 15.72
CA GLU A 358 48.51 -15.52 17.09
C GLU A 358 49.48 -14.33 17.16
N ASP A 359 50.35 -14.17 16.16
CA ASP A 359 51.22 -13.00 16.11
C ASP A 359 50.45 -11.74 15.77
N VAL A 360 49.48 -11.80 14.83
CA VAL A 360 48.57 -10.67 14.56
C VAL A 360 47.79 -10.32 15.83
N ARG A 361 47.15 -11.32 16.45
CA ARG A 361 46.37 -11.19 17.69
C ARG A 361 47.16 -10.51 18.81
N ARG A 362 48.44 -10.86 18.98
CA ARG A 362 49.30 -10.32 20.05
C ARG A 362 49.93 -8.97 19.71
N LYS A 363 50.42 -8.78 18.48
CA LYS A 363 51.21 -7.59 18.09
C LYS A 363 50.34 -6.40 17.72
N LEU A 364 49.21 -6.63 17.04
CA LEU A 364 48.37 -5.57 16.47
C LEU A 364 47.92 -4.53 17.52
N PRO A 365 47.37 -4.92 18.70
CA PRO A 365 46.84 -3.92 19.65
C PRO A 365 47.86 -2.89 20.15
N ALA A 366 49.15 -3.26 20.19
CA ALA A 366 50.23 -2.36 20.62
C ALA A 366 50.74 -1.45 19.49
N GLN A 367 50.54 -1.86 18.23
CA GLN A 367 51.11 -1.25 17.03
C GLN A 367 50.10 -0.42 16.24
N ILE A 368 48.81 -0.62 16.47
CA ILE A 368 47.74 0.14 15.84
C ILE A 368 47.38 1.38 16.65
N LYS A 369 47.13 2.48 15.95
CA LYS A 369 46.62 3.74 16.50
C LYS A 369 45.35 4.09 15.77
N ILE A 370 44.26 4.22 16.52
CA ILE A 370 42.95 4.60 16.00
C ILE A 370 42.49 5.88 16.69
N GLY A 371 41.90 6.80 15.95
CA GLY A 371 41.41 8.06 16.51
C GLY A 371 40.70 8.94 15.49
N PRO A 372 40.21 10.12 15.90
CA PRO A 372 39.75 11.15 14.97
C PRO A 372 40.85 11.55 13.99
N VAL A 373 40.47 11.85 12.75
CA VAL A 373 41.41 12.24 11.67
C VAL A 373 42.28 13.42 12.08
N GLU A 374 41.75 14.37 12.83
CA GLU A 374 42.44 15.59 13.27
C GLU A 374 43.52 15.30 14.31
N ARG A 375 43.41 14.18 15.04
CA ARG A 375 44.27 13.82 16.17
C ARG A 375 45.29 12.74 15.82
N ILE A 376 45.14 12.04 14.69
CA ILE A 376 45.96 10.86 14.36
C ILE A 376 47.45 11.20 14.26
N ALA A 377 47.79 12.36 13.68
CA ALA A 377 49.18 12.80 13.55
C ALA A 377 49.84 13.01 14.93
N ASP A 378 49.12 13.64 15.86
CA ASP A 378 49.61 13.84 17.24
C ASP A 378 49.76 12.52 17.99
N LEU A 379 48.79 11.60 17.83
CA LEU A 379 48.83 10.28 18.44
C LEU A 379 50.05 9.47 18.01
N VAL A 380 50.45 9.60 16.74
CA VAL A 380 51.63 8.92 16.18
C VAL A 380 52.92 9.62 16.59
N ASN A 381 53.03 10.93 16.39
CA ASN A 381 54.28 11.69 16.62
C ASN A 381 54.67 11.76 18.10
N VAL A 382 53.70 11.81 19.01
CA VAL A 382 53.91 11.93 20.46
C VAL A 382 53.72 10.58 21.18
N ALA A 383 53.54 9.49 20.41
CA ALA A 383 53.34 8.13 20.91
C ALA A 383 52.19 7.99 21.94
N LEU A 384 51.15 8.82 21.85
CA LEU A 384 49.99 8.77 22.72
C LEU A 384 49.12 7.53 22.43
N PRO A 385 48.38 6.99 23.42
CA PRO A 385 47.43 5.92 23.18
C PRO A 385 46.25 6.42 22.34
N GLY A 386 45.87 5.65 21.32
CA GLY A 386 44.64 5.86 20.56
C GLY A 386 43.45 5.14 21.20
N ILE A 387 42.36 5.01 20.46
CA ILE A 387 41.23 4.14 20.79
C ILE A 387 41.75 2.69 20.86
N PRO A 388 41.64 2.01 22.02
CA PRO A 388 42.09 0.65 22.17
C PRO A 388 41.32 -0.32 21.28
N VAL A 389 42.02 -1.34 20.78
CA VAL A 389 41.41 -2.51 20.14
C VAL A 389 41.66 -3.76 20.96
N ARG A 390 40.68 -4.67 21.01
CA ARG A 390 40.77 -5.93 21.77
C ARG A 390 40.42 -7.11 20.88
N PRO A 391 41.21 -8.19 20.84
CA PRO A 391 40.91 -9.35 20.02
C PRO A 391 39.64 -10.03 20.53
N LEU A 392 38.69 -10.28 19.63
CA LEU A 392 37.47 -11.01 19.93
C LEU A 392 37.77 -12.52 19.97
N PRO A 393 37.32 -13.26 21.00
CA PRO A 393 37.53 -14.70 21.08
C PRO A 393 36.66 -15.47 20.07
N VAL A 394 35.52 -14.91 19.67
CA VAL A 394 34.55 -15.50 18.75
C VAL A 394 34.18 -14.45 17.71
N LEU A 395 34.03 -14.90 16.46
CA LEU A 395 33.52 -14.08 15.36
C LEU A 395 32.08 -13.62 15.65
N PRO A 396 31.78 -12.31 15.59
CA PRO A 396 30.40 -11.83 15.66
C PRO A 396 29.51 -12.46 14.58
N ARG A 397 28.27 -12.84 14.94
CA ARG A 397 27.36 -13.56 14.03
C ARG A 397 26.97 -12.73 12.80
N GLN A 398 27.05 -11.41 12.91
CA GLN A 398 26.77 -10.44 11.87
C GLN A 398 27.89 -10.34 10.82
N LEU A 399 29.08 -10.88 11.10
CA LEU A 399 30.25 -10.77 10.23
C LEU A 399 30.55 -12.09 9.52
N PRO A 400 30.97 -12.05 8.25
CA PRO A 400 31.33 -13.24 7.50
C PRO A 400 32.63 -13.86 8.03
N TYR A 401 32.68 -15.19 8.07
CA TYR A 401 33.92 -15.91 8.38
C TYR A 401 34.89 -15.83 7.20
N ARG A 402 36.10 -15.33 7.46
CA ARG A 402 37.21 -15.35 6.50
C ARG A 402 38.39 -16.09 7.10
N SER A 403 38.88 -17.11 6.38
CA SER A 403 40.04 -17.89 6.83
C SER A 403 41.27 -16.99 7.05
N GLY A 404 41.95 -17.18 8.18
CA GLY A 404 43.14 -16.40 8.53
C GLY A 404 42.89 -14.94 8.96
N THR A 405 41.63 -14.52 9.10
CA THR A 405 41.26 -13.17 9.55
C THR A 405 41.03 -13.15 11.06
N ILE A 406 41.57 -12.14 11.75
CA ILE A 406 41.41 -11.92 13.18
C ILE A 406 40.60 -10.66 13.41
N TYR A 407 39.63 -10.75 14.32
CA TYR A 407 38.65 -9.68 14.56
C TYR A 407 38.97 -9.00 15.88
N PHE A 408 38.95 -7.66 15.88
CA PHE A 408 39.24 -6.83 17.05
C PHE A 408 38.11 -5.85 17.27
N GLU A 409 37.57 -5.80 18.49
CA GLU A 409 36.58 -4.81 18.90
C GLU A 409 37.27 -3.49 19.27
N LEU A 410 36.71 -2.37 18.82
CA LEU A 410 37.13 -1.03 19.22
C LEU A 410 36.41 -0.61 20.50
N ASP A 411 37.14 0.01 21.43
CA ASP A 411 36.55 0.51 22.68
C ASP A 411 35.81 1.84 22.47
N THR A 412 34.50 1.75 22.18
CA THR A 412 33.61 2.90 21.94
C THR A 412 33.37 3.77 23.18
N LYS A 413 33.78 3.31 24.38
CA LYS A 413 33.69 4.09 25.63
C LYS A 413 34.89 5.02 25.84
N ASN A 414 35.92 4.92 24.99
CA ASN A 414 37.12 5.75 25.11
C ASN A 414 36.81 7.25 24.89
N PRO A 415 37.43 8.18 25.63
CA PRO A 415 37.22 9.63 25.44
C PRO A 415 37.50 10.13 24.01
N LEU A 416 38.45 9.50 23.29
CA LEU A 416 38.74 9.82 21.89
C LEU A 416 37.60 9.41 20.96
N TRP A 417 36.79 8.40 21.32
CA TRP A 417 35.62 7.98 20.56
C TRP A 417 34.58 9.11 20.48
N LYS A 418 34.32 9.79 21.61
CA LYS A 418 33.36 10.90 21.68
C LYS A 418 33.74 12.07 20.77
N GLN A 419 35.00 12.20 20.36
CA GLN A 419 35.43 13.25 19.45
C GLN A 419 35.06 12.93 17.98
N LEU A 420 34.81 11.66 17.66
CA LEU A 420 34.34 11.23 16.33
C LEU A 420 32.94 11.75 16.00
N ASP A 421 32.10 12.04 17.01
CA ASP A 421 30.78 12.66 16.83
C ASP A 421 30.88 14.00 16.07
N THR A 422 32.00 14.72 16.25
CA THR A 422 32.23 16.01 15.61
C THR A 422 32.91 15.86 14.25
N SER A 423 33.92 14.99 14.14
CA SER A 423 34.71 14.82 12.90
C SER A 423 34.00 14.02 11.81
N GLY A 424 33.18 13.02 12.18
CA GLY A 424 32.51 12.12 11.23
C GLY A 424 33.43 11.16 10.48
N ALA A 425 34.72 11.10 10.83
CA ALA A 425 35.70 10.24 10.19
C ALA A 425 36.70 9.66 11.19
N ILE A 426 37.04 8.38 10.99
CA ILE A 426 37.98 7.61 11.80
C ILE A 426 39.27 7.37 11.02
N ALA A 427 40.41 7.59 11.66
CA ALA A 427 41.71 7.31 11.11
C ALA A 427 42.33 6.10 11.80
N VAL A 428 42.93 5.22 10.99
CA VAL A 428 43.64 4.02 11.42
C VAL A 428 45.06 4.13 10.90
N HIS A 429 46.04 4.07 11.80
CA HIS A 429 47.46 4.02 11.47
C HIS A 429 48.07 2.75 12.08
N LEU A 430 48.83 2.00 11.29
CA LEU A 430 49.52 0.81 11.77
C LEU A 430 51.03 1.00 11.72
N ALA A 431 51.67 0.95 12.88
CA ALA A 431 53.12 1.05 13.02
C ALA A 431 53.75 -0.35 13.15
N GLY A 432 54.16 -0.95 12.03
CA GLY A 432 54.80 -2.26 12.05
C GLY A 432 54.80 -2.92 10.67
N ASP A 433 55.59 -3.98 10.52
CA ASP A 433 55.64 -4.78 9.31
C ASP A 433 54.60 -5.91 9.38
N PHE A 434 53.52 -5.76 8.62
CA PHE A 434 52.47 -6.74 8.45
C PHE A 434 52.39 -7.06 6.95
N PRO A 435 53.10 -8.10 6.47
CA PRO A 435 53.11 -8.43 5.05
C PRO A 435 51.71 -8.81 4.56
N GLY A 436 51.34 -8.38 3.35
CA GLY A 436 50.02 -8.66 2.76
C GLY A 436 48.83 -8.16 3.58
N LEU A 437 48.99 -7.03 4.29
CA LEU A 437 47.98 -6.50 5.20
C LEU A 437 46.68 -6.10 4.50
N GLU A 438 45.60 -6.73 4.92
CA GLU A 438 44.22 -6.36 4.64
C GLU A 438 43.53 -5.97 5.94
N ILE A 439 42.87 -4.80 5.93
CA ILE A 439 42.14 -4.27 7.07
C ILE A 439 40.78 -3.80 6.56
N GLU A 440 39.73 -4.26 7.23
CA GLU A 440 38.36 -3.79 7.05
C GLU A 440 37.80 -3.31 8.37
N LEU A 441 37.02 -2.23 8.33
CA LEU A 441 36.29 -1.73 9.49
C LEU A 441 34.79 -1.97 9.30
N TRP A 442 34.15 -2.46 10.33
CA TRP A 442 32.72 -2.78 10.33
C TRP A 442 32.04 -2.15 11.54
N ALA A 443 30.86 -1.57 11.34
CA ALA A 443 29.96 -1.16 12.41
C ALA A 443 28.84 -2.20 12.55
N LEU A 444 28.65 -2.74 13.75
CA LEU A 444 27.67 -3.78 14.06
C LEU A 444 26.54 -3.17 14.89
N ARG A 445 25.32 -3.12 14.34
CA ARG A 445 24.14 -2.69 15.10
C ARG A 445 23.78 -3.81 16.09
N GLU A 446 23.49 -3.43 17.34
CA GLU A 446 23.07 -4.39 18.38
C GLU A 446 21.74 -5.07 18.05
#